data_AF-A0A971FIW9-F1
#
_entry.id   AF-A0A971FIW9-F1
#
_cell.length_a   1.000
_cell.length_b   1.000
_cell.length_c   1.000
_cell.angle_alpha   90.00
_cell.angle_beta   90.00
_cell.angle_gamma   90.00
#
_symmetry.space_group_name_H-M   'P 1'
#
loop_
_entity.id
_entity.type
_entity.pdbx_description
1 polymer ?
#
loop_
_entity_poly.entity_id
_entity_poly.type
_entity_poly.pdbx_seq_one_letter_code
_entity_poly.pdbx_strand_id
1 'polypeptide(L)'
;MKDANGDWDFYKRKRHSRSYMYIGWMFDLLNKPYLPPVAMSSLTNLSAGTAALNLPTPDDGYISAQFGATIDELLRRVLMDALPSSTAGITLLEIVGADLDVAPGLGNGGGETIYRLKEGNERFLITDVNNPQTSAMAQSSLFTMMDLFGNGGGIAQFNHVPGGCNVLYMDGHVDWVPYVAPAPGQDNSVSMDLGATQPVLPSLAGVIGIFVGGM
;
A
#
# COMPACT_ATOMS: atom_id res chain seq x y z
N MET A 1 -22.60 -22.05 8.59
CA MET A 1 -22.98 -22.07 7.16
C MET A 1 -24.42 -22.53 6.94
N LYS A 2 -25.20 -22.79 8.00
CA LYS A 2 -26.64 -23.01 7.88
C LYS A 2 -27.39 -21.85 8.51
N ASP A 3 -28.52 -21.47 7.94
CA ASP A 3 -29.41 -20.47 8.52
C ASP A 3 -30.21 -21.04 9.70
N ALA A 4 -31.08 -20.21 10.30
CA ALA A 4 -31.93 -20.62 11.42
C ALA A 4 -32.93 -21.74 11.05
N ASN A 5 -33.13 -22.00 9.76
CA ASN A 5 -34.00 -23.06 9.26
C ASN A 5 -33.22 -24.35 8.94
N GLY A 6 -31.89 -24.34 9.12
CA GLY A 6 -31.03 -25.49 8.84
C GLY A 6 -30.63 -25.63 7.37
N ASP A 7 -30.99 -24.66 6.54
CA ASP A 7 -30.64 -24.61 5.12
C ASP A 7 -29.20 -24.12 4.96
N TRP A 8 -28.46 -24.77 4.07
CA TRP A 8 -27.11 -24.35 3.77
C TRP A 8 -27.12 -23.03 2.98
N ASP A 9 -26.64 -21.97 3.63
CA ASP A 9 -26.47 -20.67 3.02
C ASP A 9 -25.14 -20.63 2.24
N PHE A 10 -25.21 -21.06 0.98
CA PHE A 10 -24.10 -21.03 0.04
C PHE A 10 -23.91 -19.65 -0.61
N TYR A 11 -24.89 -18.74 -0.50
CA TYR A 11 -24.92 -17.48 -1.23
C TYR A 11 -24.96 -16.28 -0.29
N LYS A 12 -23.79 -15.70 -0.01
CA LYS A 12 -23.70 -14.41 0.67
C LYS A 12 -23.63 -13.28 -0.36
N ARG A 13 -24.69 -12.48 -0.43
CA ARG A 13 -24.91 -11.42 -1.45
C ARG A 13 -23.85 -10.30 -1.49
N LYS A 14 -22.90 -10.22 -0.54
CA LYS A 14 -21.90 -9.14 -0.46
C LYS A 14 -20.57 -9.54 0.21
N ARG A 15 -19.94 -10.63 -0.21
CA ARG A 15 -18.52 -10.86 0.11
C ARG A 15 -17.75 -11.12 -1.17
N HIS A 16 -17.59 -10.09 -2.01
CA HIS A 16 -16.44 -10.07 -2.89
C HIS A 16 -15.24 -9.85 -1.97
N SER A 17 -14.55 -10.91 -1.56
CA SER A 17 -13.21 -10.77 -1.03
C SER A 17 -12.40 -10.11 -2.13
N ARG A 18 -11.98 -8.85 -1.92
CA ARG A 18 -10.98 -8.22 -2.76
C ARG A 18 -9.71 -9.02 -2.53
N SER A 19 -9.47 -10.04 -3.34
CA SER A 19 -8.36 -10.98 -3.11
C SER A 19 -7.02 -10.37 -3.50
N TYR A 20 -6.99 -9.33 -4.32
CA TYR A 20 -5.72 -8.73 -4.76
C TYR A 20 -5.75 -7.22 -4.54
N MET A 21 -4.58 -6.66 -4.26
CA MET A 21 -4.34 -5.22 -4.25
C MET A 21 -3.43 -4.82 -5.42
N TYR A 22 -3.80 -3.70 -6.04
CA TYR A 22 -3.03 -3.03 -7.08
C TYR A 22 -3.01 -1.54 -6.73
N ILE A 23 -1.82 -0.99 -6.47
CA ILE A 23 -1.68 0.41 -6.02
C ILE A 23 -1.39 1.33 -7.21
N GLY A 24 -0.76 0.84 -8.29
CA GLY A 24 -0.51 1.62 -9.52
C GLY A 24 0.65 2.62 -9.43
N TRP A 25 1.34 2.74 -8.31
CA TRP A 25 2.61 3.45 -8.16
C TRP A 25 3.72 2.48 -7.80
N MET A 26 4.96 2.88 -8.07
CA MET A 26 6.16 2.07 -7.83
C MET A 26 6.70 2.33 -6.43
N PHE A 27 7.04 1.27 -5.71
CA PHE A 27 7.59 1.35 -4.36
C PHE A 27 8.83 0.47 -4.22
N ASP A 28 9.92 1.10 -3.82
CA ASP A 28 11.25 0.50 -3.67
C ASP A 28 11.82 0.67 -2.25
N LEU A 29 11.23 1.57 -1.45
CA LEU A 29 11.72 1.98 -0.13
C LEU A 29 10.72 1.67 1.00
N LEU A 30 9.91 0.61 0.86
CA LEU A 30 8.91 0.28 1.88
C LEU A 30 9.51 -0.23 3.18
N ASN A 31 10.65 -0.93 3.12
CA ASN A 31 11.33 -1.48 4.30
C ASN A 31 12.85 -1.25 4.21
N LYS A 32 13.29 -0.01 4.47
CA LYS A 32 14.71 0.36 4.51
C LYS A 32 15.10 0.81 5.92
N PRO A 33 16.27 0.40 6.45
CA PRO A 33 16.68 0.74 7.82
C PRO A 33 16.77 2.25 8.10
N TYR A 34 17.12 3.05 7.09
CA TYR A 34 17.21 4.51 7.18
C TYR A 34 15.87 5.22 6.94
N LEU A 35 14.82 4.47 6.60
CA LEU A 35 13.48 4.99 6.35
C LEU A 35 12.43 4.12 7.08
N PRO A 36 12.41 4.17 8.43
CA PRO A 36 11.48 3.38 9.23
C PRO A 36 10.03 3.84 9.04
N PRO A 37 9.04 3.00 9.42
CA PRO A 37 7.64 3.41 9.49
C PRO A 37 7.42 4.69 10.29
N VAL A 38 6.47 5.50 9.84
CA VAL A 38 6.07 6.77 10.47
C VAL A 38 4.70 6.63 11.12
N ALA A 39 4.44 7.42 12.16
CA ALA A 39 3.13 7.45 12.77
C ALA A 39 2.10 8.02 11.78
N MET A 40 0.93 7.39 11.65
CA MET A 40 -0.14 7.90 10.78
C MET A 40 -0.59 9.32 11.17
N SER A 41 -0.45 9.67 12.45
CA SER A 41 -0.73 11.02 12.95
C SER A 41 0.20 12.11 12.40
N SER A 42 1.36 11.76 11.82
CA SER A 42 2.24 12.74 11.16
C SER A 42 1.82 13.06 9.72
N LEU A 43 0.87 12.32 9.16
CA LEU A 43 0.33 12.55 7.82
C LEU A 43 -0.72 13.67 7.88
N THR A 44 -0.39 14.83 7.31
CA THR A 44 -1.13 16.08 7.52
C THR A 44 -2.52 16.06 6.86
N ASN A 45 -2.63 15.41 5.71
CA ASN A 45 -3.83 15.34 4.90
C ASN A 45 -4.67 14.09 5.21
N LEU A 46 -4.14 13.14 5.97
CA LEU A 46 -4.82 11.88 6.27
C LEU A 46 -6.15 12.10 7.02
N SER A 47 -6.13 12.89 8.10
CA SER A 47 -7.33 13.14 8.92
C SER A 47 -8.38 13.96 8.16
N ALA A 48 -7.96 15.05 7.51
CA ALA A 48 -8.84 15.90 6.72
C ALA A 48 -9.42 15.14 5.50
N GLY A 49 -8.60 14.33 4.83
CA GLY A 49 -8.96 13.58 3.64
C GLY A 49 -9.96 12.46 3.93
N THR A 50 -9.71 11.68 4.98
CA THR A 50 -10.65 10.63 5.40
C THR A 50 -11.98 11.21 5.86
N ALA A 51 -11.97 12.33 6.60
CA ALA A 51 -13.19 13.03 6.99
C ALA A 51 -13.98 13.56 5.79
N ALA A 52 -13.32 14.20 4.82
CA ALA A 52 -13.97 14.75 3.63
C ALA A 52 -14.59 13.67 2.73
N LEU A 53 -13.99 12.48 2.70
CA LEU A 53 -14.46 11.34 1.93
C LEU A 53 -15.42 10.41 2.71
N ASN A 54 -15.76 10.77 3.95
CA ASN A 54 -16.57 9.95 4.85
C ASN A 54 -16.02 8.51 5.00
N LEU A 55 -14.69 8.40 5.06
CA LEU A 55 -13.97 7.15 5.29
C LEU A 55 -13.74 6.95 6.80
N PRO A 56 -13.56 5.70 7.27
CA PRO A 56 -13.22 5.43 8.65
C PRO A 56 -12.00 6.25 9.10
N THR A 57 -12.09 6.84 10.29
CA THR A 57 -10.95 7.53 10.90
C THR A 57 -9.83 6.51 11.09
N PRO A 58 -8.61 6.79 10.60
CA PRO A 58 -7.48 5.91 10.84
C PRO A 58 -7.25 5.77 12.35
N ASP A 59 -7.10 4.53 12.82
CA ASP A 59 -6.68 4.27 14.20
C ASP A 59 -5.24 4.78 14.43
N ASP A 60 -4.85 4.99 15.69
CA ASP A 60 -3.44 5.24 16.02
C ASP A 60 -2.58 4.05 15.56
N GLY A 61 -1.55 4.32 14.76
CA GLY A 61 -0.68 3.28 14.21
C GLY A 61 0.44 3.83 13.34
N TYR A 62 1.21 2.91 12.78
CA TYR A 62 2.39 3.21 11.95
C TYR A 62 2.22 2.66 10.54
N ILE A 63 2.77 3.38 9.57
CA ILE A 63 2.70 3.09 8.14
C ILE A 63 4.09 3.25 7.53
N SER A 64 4.45 2.44 6.53
CA SER A 64 5.73 2.62 5.82
C SER A 64 5.83 4.03 5.24
N ALA A 65 6.97 4.70 5.42
CA ALA A 65 7.07 6.14 5.16
C ALA A 65 6.74 6.50 3.70
N GLN A 66 7.28 5.75 2.73
CA GLN A 66 7.04 5.97 1.31
C GLN A 66 5.55 5.79 0.94
N PHE A 67 4.90 4.76 1.47
CA PHE A 67 3.48 4.51 1.22
C PHE A 67 2.60 5.56 1.92
N GLY A 68 2.92 5.93 3.16
CA GLY A 68 2.23 6.99 3.89
C GLY A 68 2.30 8.33 3.17
N ALA A 69 3.47 8.70 2.64
CA ALA A 69 3.63 9.91 1.83
C ALA A 69 2.77 9.89 0.56
N THR A 70 2.65 8.72 -0.08
CA THR A 70 1.77 8.54 -1.26
C THR A 70 0.31 8.79 -0.90
N ILE A 71 -0.18 8.17 0.18
CA ILE A 71 -1.57 8.35 0.62
C ILE A 71 -1.84 9.81 1.03
N ASP A 72 -0.90 10.43 1.74
CA ASP A 72 -1.03 11.83 2.17
C ASP A 72 -1.11 12.78 0.97
N GLU A 73 -0.23 12.61 -0.02
CA GLU A 73 -0.22 13.43 -1.25
C GLU A 73 -1.48 13.19 -2.10
N LEU A 74 -1.95 11.94 -2.20
CA LEU A 74 -3.20 11.63 -2.90
C LEU A 74 -4.38 12.31 -2.23
N LEU A 75 -4.49 12.23 -0.90
CA LEU A 75 -5.55 12.89 -0.15
C LEU A 75 -5.46 14.41 -0.28
N ARG A 76 -4.24 14.98 -0.27
CA ARG A 76 -4.03 16.41 -0.53
C ARG A 76 -4.58 16.83 -1.89
N ARG A 77 -4.23 16.12 -2.97
CA ARG A 77 -4.72 16.41 -4.33
C ARG A 77 -6.23 16.24 -4.44
N VAL A 78 -6.79 15.21 -3.81
CA VAL A 78 -8.26 15.03 -3.77
C VAL A 78 -8.93 16.23 -3.08
N LEU A 79 -8.43 16.64 -1.93
CA LEU A 79 -8.99 17.76 -1.16
C LEU A 79 -8.86 19.11 -1.88
N MET A 80 -7.69 19.39 -2.44
CA MET A 80 -7.34 20.70 -2.98
C MET A 80 -7.74 20.87 -4.44
N ASP A 81 -7.74 19.78 -5.22
CA ASP A 81 -7.92 19.85 -6.66
C ASP A 81 -9.26 19.21 -7.07
N ALA A 82 -9.56 18.00 -6.58
CA ALA A 82 -10.75 17.26 -7.04
C ALA A 82 -12.07 17.71 -6.41
N LEU A 83 -12.13 17.87 -5.09
CA LEU A 83 -13.37 18.28 -4.39
C LEU A 83 -13.90 19.67 -4.79
N PRO A 84 -13.08 20.71 -5.00
CA PRO A 84 -13.56 22.01 -5.46
C PRO A 84 -13.81 22.07 -6.97
N SER A 85 -13.36 21.07 -7.74
CA SER A 85 -13.51 21.04 -9.19
C SER A 85 -14.97 20.80 -9.61
N SER A 86 -15.44 21.59 -10.58
CA SER A 86 -16.73 21.35 -11.24
C SER A 86 -16.74 20.06 -12.07
N THR A 87 -15.56 19.48 -12.33
CA THR A 87 -15.35 18.22 -13.05
C THR A 87 -14.59 17.21 -12.18
N ALA A 88 -15.00 17.05 -10.92
CA ALA A 88 -14.32 16.19 -9.94
C ALA A 88 -13.92 14.81 -10.48
N GLY A 89 -14.78 14.14 -11.26
CA GLY A 89 -14.47 12.83 -11.84
C GLY A 89 -13.28 12.83 -12.83
N ILE A 90 -13.13 13.89 -13.63
CA ILE A 90 -11.99 14.04 -14.56
C ILE A 90 -10.73 14.33 -13.75
N THR A 91 -10.81 15.25 -12.79
CA THR A 91 -9.67 15.59 -11.93
C THR A 91 -9.18 14.39 -11.13
N LEU A 92 -10.08 13.54 -10.63
CA LEU A 92 -9.70 12.28 -9.99
C LEU A 92 -8.95 11.34 -10.94
N LEU A 93 -9.39 11.23 -12.20
CA LEU A 93 -8.70 10.42 -13.21
C LEU A 93 -7.28 10.94 -13.51
N GLU A 94 -7.13 12.26 -13.57
CA GLU A 94 -5.83 12.92 -13.75
C GLU A 94 -4.91 12.65 -12.55
N ILE A 95 -5.42 12.76 -11.32
CA ILE A 95 -4.66 12.49 -10.09
C ILE A 95 -4.15 11.04 -10.07
N VAL A 96 -5.01 10.05 -10.34
CA VAL A 96 -4.60 8.62 -10.29
C VAL A 96 -3.68 8.22 -11.45
N GLY A 97 -3.66 9.01 -12.52
CA GLY A 97 -2.79 8.84 -13.69
C GLY A 97 -1.46 9.60 -13.60
N ALA A 98 -1.28 10.44 -12.58
CA ALA A 98 -0.09 11.27 -12.43
C ALA A 98 0.98 10.64 -11.53
N ASP A 99 2.23 11.04 -11.77
CA ASP A 99 3.30 10.89 -10.79
C ASP A 99 3.02 11.81 -9.59
N LEU A 100 3.55 11.43 -8.43
CA LEU A 100 3.30 12.11 -7.16
C LEU A 100 4.58 12.76 -6.65
N ASP A 101 4.47 14.03 -6.26
CA ASP A 101 5.57 14.78 -5.66
C ASP A 101 5.50 14.61 -4.14
N VAL A 102 6.62 14.19 -3.55
CA VAL A 102 6.77 13.92 -2.12
C VAL A 102 8.02 14.60 -1.59
N ALA A 103 8.20 14.63 -0.27
CA ALA A 103 9.41 15.18 0.31
C ALA A 103 10.68 14.43 -0.19
N PRO A 104 11.81 15.11 -0.38
CA PRO A 104 13.06 14.48 -0.80
C PRO A 104 13.44 13.30 0.12
N GLY A 105 13.87 12.19 -0.49
CA GLY A 105 14.19 10.94 0.22
C GLY A 105 13.01 9.97 0.34
N LEU A 106 11.78 10.41 0.06
CA LEU A 106 10.58 9.56 0.04
C LEU A 106 10.20 9.09 -1.37
N GLY A 107 10.71 9.73 -2.41
CA GLY A 107 10.50 9.32 -3.80
C GLY A 107 11.26 8.06 -4.17
N ASN A 108 10.96 7.53 -5.36
CA ASN A 108 11.67 6.38 -5.92
C ASN A 108 13.17 6.67 -6.05
N GLY A 109 14.01 5.68 -5.71
CA GLY A 109 15.46 5.85 -5.73
C GLY A 109 15.98 6.85 -4.69
N GLY A 110 15.15 7.25 -3.72
CA GLY A 110 15.46 8.28 -2.73
C GLY A 110 15.29 9.71 -3.25
N GLY A 111 14.61 9.90 -4.39
CA GLY A 111 14.28 11.21 -4.94
C GLY A 111 13.09 11.89 -4.25
N GLU A 112 12.42 12.76 -5.00
CA GLU A 112 11.22 13.51 -4.57
C GLU A 112 9.97 13.16 -5.37
N THR A 113 10.05 12.17 -6.26
CA THR A 113 8.93 11.73 -7.11
C THR A 113 8.64 10.25 -6.89
N ILE A 114 7.37 9.92 -6.69
CA ILE A 114 6.85 8.56 -6.74
C ILE A 114 6.19 8.36 -8.11
N TYR A 115 6.82 7.53 -8.92
CA TYR A 115 6.41 7.28 -10.29
C TYR A 115 5.23 6.32 -10.36
N ARG A 116 4.34 6.58 -11.31
CA ARG A 116 3.35 5.62 -11.77
C ARG A 116 4.04 4.34 -12.25
N LEU A 117 3.39 3.21 -12.00
CA LEU A 117 3.80 1.94 -12.55
C LEU A 117 3.69 2.01 -14.08
N LYS A 118 4.86 1.99 -14.73
CA LYS A 118 5.00 2.10 -16.19
C LYS A 118 6.34 1.53 -16.60
N GLU A 119 6.35 0.79 -17.71
CA GLU A 119 7.59 0.30 -18.32
C GLU A 119 8.54 1.45 -18.64
N GLY A 120 9.80 1.31 -18.23
CA GLY A 120 10.84 2.31 -18.40
C GLY A 120 11.02 3.24 -17.19
N ASN A 121 10.10 3.25 -16.21
CA ASN A 121 10.26 4.05 -15.00
C ASN A 121 11.20 3.40 -13.97
N GLU A 122 11.44 2.08 -14.05
CA GLU A 122 12.40 1.37 -13.20
C GLU A 122 13.81 1.94 -13.29
N ARG A 123 14.15 2.59 -14.41
CA ARG A 123 15.45 3.25 -14.59
C ARG A 123 15.73 4.34 -13.57
N PHE A 124 14.69 4.94 -12.99
CA PHE A 124 14.85 5.99 -11.99
C PHE A 124 15.31 5.44 -10.63
N LEU A 125 15.31 4.11 -10.48
CA LEU A 125 15.88 3.41 -9.31
C LEU A 125 17.35 3.04 -9.49
N ILE A 126 17.86 3.15 -10.71
CA ILE A 126 19.21 2.72 -11.06
C ILE A 126 20.19 3.83 -10.68
N THR A 127 21.05 3.57 -9.70
CA THR A 127 22.12 4.49 -9.33
C THR A 127 23.33 4.43 -10.28
N ASP A 128 23.52 3.31 -10.99
CA ASP A 128 24.59 3.13 -11.98
C ASP A 128 24.04 2.90 -13.39
N VAL A 129 23.87 4.00 -14.12
CA VAL A 129 23.33 4.01 -15.49
C VAL A 129 24.20 3.29 -16.51
N ASN A 130 25.49 3.07 -16.22
CA ASN A 130 26.42 2.45 -17.16
C ASN A 130 26.33 0.92 -17.16
N ASN A 131 25.59 0.33 -16.21
CA ASN A 131 25.42 -1.10 -16.11
C ASN A 131 23.99 -1.52 -16.53
N PRO A 132 23.79 -2.02 -17.77
CA PRO A 132 22.46 -2.39 -18.26
C PRO A 132 21.83 -3.58 -17.53
N GLN A 133 22.57 -4.35 -16.73
CA GLN A 133 22.00 -5.42 -15.91
C GLN A 133 21.21 -4.89 -14.71
N THR A 134 21.43 -3.64 -14.31
CA THR A 134 20.78 -3.04 -13.13
C THR A 134 19.30 -2.77 -13.36
N SER A 135 18.84 -2.57 -14.60
CA SER A 135 17.41 -2.40 -14.91
C SER A 135 16.61 -3.68 -14.71
N ALA A 136 17.15 -4.81 -15.19
CA ALA A 136 16.53 -6.12 -14.97
C ALA A 136 16.43 -6.45 -13.47
N MET A 137 17.48 -6.15 -12.69
CA MET A 137 17.46 -6.32 -11.23
C MET A 137 16.44 -5.40 -10.54
N ALA A 138 16.25 -4.18 -11.06
CA ALA A 138 15.23 -3.27 -10.53
C ALA A 138 13.81 -3.83 -10.78
N GLN A 139 13.51 -4.35 -11.98
CA GLN A 139 12.20 -4.93 -12.29
C GLN A 139 11.87 -6.14 -11.40
N SER A 140 12.84 -6.99 -11.07
CA SER A 140 12.65 -8.11 -10.14
C SER A 140 12.45 -7.70 -8.68
N SER A 141 12.64 -6.42 -8.33
CA SER A 141 12.43 -5.91 -6.95
C SER A 141 11.14 -5.12 -6.77
N LEU A 142 10.53 -4.69 -7.88
CA LEU A 142 9.35 -3.83 -7.91
C LEU A 142 8.09 -4.65 -8.03
N PHE A 143 7.31 -4.68 -6.95
CA PHE A 143 6.01 -5.34 -6.98
C PHE A 143 4.99 -4.51 -7.76
N THR A 144 4.10 -5.22 -8.46
CA THR A 144 3.02 -4.68 -9.26
C THR A 144 1.67 -4.96 -8.61
N MET A 145 1.46 -6.19 -8.16
CA MET A 145 0.22 -6.68 -7.56
C MET A 145 0.55 -7.69 -6.48
N MET A 146 -0.29 -7.81 -5.46
CA MET A 146 -0.14 -8.84 -4.44
C MET A 146 -1.50 -9.29 -3.90
N ASP A 147 -1.52 -10.44 -3.24
CA ASP A 147 -2.66 -10.84 -2.42
C ASP A 147 -2.99 -9.76 -1.38
N LEU A 148 -4.29 -9.53 -1.15
CA LEU A 148 -4.73 -8.70 -0.04
C LEU A 148 -4.39 -9.41 1.28
N PHE A 149 -3.98 -8.62 2.25
CA PHE A 149 -3.65 -9.09 3.59
C PHE A 149 -3.92 -7.98 4.61
N GLY A 150 -4.13 -8.36 5.86
CA GLY A 150 -4.43 -7.43 6.93
C GLY A 150 -4.16 -8.04 8.30
N ASN A 151 -3.88 -7.20 9.29
CA ASN A 151 -3.71 -7.62 10.68
C ASN A 151 -4.95 -7.28 11.52
N GLY A 152 -5.06 -7.85 12.73
CA GLY A 152 -6.17 -7.60 13.66
C GLY A 152 -7.52 -8.01 13.06
N GLY A 153 -8.45 -7.07 12.93
CA GLY A 153 -9.75 -7.30 12.28
C GLY A 153 -9.65 -7.65 10.78
N GLY A 154 -8.50 -7.40 10.16
CA GLY A 154 -8.20 -7.70 8.76
C GLY A 154 -7.68 -9.12 8.50
N ILE A 155 -7.50 -9.99 9.50
CA ILE A 155 -6.98 -11.37 9.30
C ILE A 155 -7.85 -12.16 8.31
N ALA A 156 -9.16 -11.87 8.26
CA ALA A 156 -10.07 -12.48 7.29
C ALA A 156 -9.79 -12.11 5.82
N GLN A 157 -8.87 -11.18 5.57
CA GLN A 157 -8.45 -10.75 4.23
C GLN A 157 -7.32 -11.62 3.66
N PHE A 158 -6.62 -12.41 4.50
CA PHE A 158 -5.63 -13.34 3.99
C PHE A 158 -6.29 -14.36 3.06
N ASN A 159 -5.86 -14.40 1.80
CA ASN A 159 -6.23 -15.48 0.89
C ASN A 159 -5.59 -16.82 1.29
N HIS A 160 -4.43 -16.78 1.94
CA HIS A 160 -3.65 -17.96 2.30
C HIS A 160 -3.26 -17.94 3.79
N VAL A 161 -3.73 -18.95 4.52
CA VAL A 161 -3.40 -19.20 5.93
C VAL A 161 -2.61 -20.54 6.01
N PRO A 162 -1.48 -20.61 6.75
CA PRO A 162 -0.89 -19.56 7.58
C PRO A 162 -0.01 -18.56 6.81
N GLY A 163 -0.49 -17.31 6.75
CA GLY A 163 0.23 -16.03 6.67
C GLY A 163 1.25 -15.79 5.55
N GLY A 164 0.81 -15.20 4.44
CA GLY A 164 1.68 -14.59 3.43
C GLY A 164 0.91 -14.18 2.18
N CYS A 165 1.62 -13.64 1.19
CA CYS A 165 1.05 -13.17 -0.05
C CYS A 165 1.84 -13.70 -1.25
N ASN A 166 1.13 -14.10 -2.30
CA ASN A 166 1.72 -14.13 -3.63
C ASN A 166 1.91 -12.69 -4.11
N VAL A 167 3.11 -12.37 -4.59
CA VAL A 167 3.49 -11.03 -5.06
C VAL A 167 3.97 -11.14 -6.49
N LEU A 168 3.32 -10.41 -7.40
CA LEU A 168 3.71 -10.25 -8.80
C LEU A 168 4.67 -9.07 -8.95
N TYR A 169 5.78 -9.27 -9.65
CA TYR A 169 6.81 -8.26 -9.92
C TYR A 169 6.79 -7.77 -11.38
N MET A 170 7.49 -6.67 -11.67
CA MET A 170 7.46 -6.02 -12.98
C MET A 170 8.03 -6.89 -14.12
N ASP A 171 8.98 -7.77 -13.83
CA ASP A 171 9.52 -8.73 -14.80
C ASP A 171 8.58 -9.93 -15.07
N GLY A 172 7.41 -9.96 -14.41
CA GLY A 172 6.39 -10.98 -14.58
C GLY A 172 6.54 -12.21 -13.68
N HIS A 173 7.59 -12.29 -12.84
CA HIS A 173 7.69 -13.39 -11.88
C HIS A 173 6.73 -13.18 -10.70
N VAL A 174 6.38 -14.30 -10.05
CA VAL A 174 5.57 -14.31 -8.83
C VAL A 174 6.36 -15.03 -7.76
N ASP A 175 6.55 -14.37 -6.62
CA ASP A 175 7.19 -14.94 -5.44
C ASP A 175 6.24 -14.97 -4.26
N TRP A 176 6.42 -15.98 -3.40
CA TRP A 176 5.72 -16.08 -2.13
C TRP A 176 6.47 -15.32 -1.05
N VAL A 177 5.83 -14.32 -0.46
CA VAL A 177 6.39 -13.53 0.63
C VAL A 177 5.63 -13.83 1.92
N PRO A 178 6.29 -14.43 2.95
CA PRO A 178 5.62 -14.75 4.21
C PRO A 178 5.30 -13.49 4.99
N TYR A 179 4.14 -13.46 5.64
CA TYR A 179 3.81 -12.40 6.59
C TYR A 179 4.52 -12.66 7.92
N VAL A 180 5.36 -11.72 8.33
CA VAL A 180 6.07 -11.75 9.61
C VAL A 180 5.43 -10.74 10.54
N ALA A 181 4.80 -11.23 11.62
CA ALA A 181 4.22 -10.35 12.64
C ALA A 181 5.32 -9.57 13.40
N PRO A 182 5.02 -8.38 13.93
CA PRO A 182 5.98 -7.62 14.73
C PRO A 182 6.52 -8.45 15.90
N ALA A 183 7.78 -8.19 16.26
CA ALA A 183 8.35 -8.79 17.46
C ALA A 183 7.56 -8.36 18.71
N PRO A 184 7.54 -9.17 19.79
CA PRO A 184 6.80 -8.83 21.01
C PRO A 184 7.11 -7.42 21.51
N GLY A 185 6.08 -6.58 21.64
CA GLY A 185 6.20 -5.19 22.09
C GLY A 185 6.64 -4.18 21.01
N GLN A 186 6.77 -4.60 19.75
CA GLN A 186 7.08 -3.72 18.62
C GLN A 186 5.84 -3.38 17.76
N ASP A 187 4.66 -3.85 18.14
CA ASP A 187 3.39 -3.46 17.51
C ASP A 187 3.23 -1.94 17.56
N ASN A 188 2.78 -1.33 16.44
CA ASN A 188 2.62 0.13 16.30
C ASN A 188 3.87 0.91 16.73
N SER A 189 5.02 0.53 16.19
CA SER A 189 6.30 1.21 16.44
C SER A 189 7.12 1.36 15.16
N VAL A 190 8.17 2.18 15.22
CA VAL A 190 9.17 2.33 14.14
C VAL A 190 9.92 1.03 13.80
N SER A 191 9.80 -0.02 14.63
CA SER A 191 10.47 -1.30 14.42
C SER A 191 9.48 -2.43 14.10
N MET A 192 8.21 -2.11 13.83
CA MET A 192 7.17 -3.12 13.58
C MET A 192 7.45 -3.97 12.33
N ASP A 193 8.18 -3.44 11.35
CA ASP A 193 8.50 -4.12 10.09
C ASP A 193 9.84 -4.90 10.15
N LEU A 194 10.49 -4.92 11.31
CA LEU A 194 11.78 -5.59 11.46
C LEU A 194 11.63 -7.11 11.24
N GLY A 195 12.38 -7.63 10.26
CA GLY A 195 12.34 -9.05 9.88
C GLY A 195 11.25 -9.39 8.86
N ALA A 196 10.41 -8.44 8.46
CA ALA A 196 9.49 -8.59 7.33
C ALA A 196 10.17 -8.28 6.00
N THR A 197 9.53 -8.70 4.89
CA THR A 197 10.05 -8.49 3.52
C THR A 197 9.05 -7.66 2.72
N GLN A 198 9.52 -6.59 2.07
CA GLN A 198 8.64 -5.78 1.22
C GLN A 198 8.09 -6.60 0.03
N PRO A 199 6.83 -6.42 -0.38
CA PRO A 199 5.84 -5.46 0.13
C PRO A 199 4.97 -5.96 1.32
N VAL A 200 5.15 -7.19 1.78
CA VAL A 200 4.33 -7.79 2.85
C VAL A 200 4.83 -7.33 4.23
N LEU A 201 4.35 -6.18 4.67
CA LEU A 201 4.80 -5.52 5.90
C LEU A 201 3.66 -5.39 6.92
N PRO A 202 3.93 -5.58 8.23
CA PRO A 202 2.99 -5.25 9.30
C PRO A 202 2.41 -3.82 9.21
N SER A 203 3.25 -2.83 8.88
CA SER A 203 2.82 -1.43 8.74
C SER A 203 1.85 -1.22 7.57
N LEU A 204 1.95 -2.03 6.51
CA LEU A 204 1.02 -1.99 5.38
C LEU A 204 -0.28 -2.76 5.67
N ALA A 205 -0.18 -3.87 6.42
CA ALA A 205 -1.32 -4.68 6.84
C ALA A 205 -2.32 -3.92 7.73
N GLY A 206 -1.84 -2.99 8.56
CA GLY A 206 -2.70 -2.15 9.41
C GLY A 206 -3.63 -1.23 8.61
N VAL A 207 -3.11 -0.68 7.50
CA VAL A 207 -3.82 0.31 6.68
C VAL A 207 -4.92 -0.32 5.83
N ILE A 208 -4.67 -1.52 5.31
CA ILE A 208 -5.66 -2.27 4.54
C ILE A 208 -6.84 -2.70 5.44
N GLY A 209 -6.57 -2.96 6.72
CA GLY A 209 -7.61 -3.20 7.72
C GLY A 209 -8.55 -2.00 7.91
N ILE A 210 -8.00 -0.78 7.95
CA ILE A 210 -8.74 0.48 8.15
C ILE A 210 -9.71 0.77 6.99
N PHE A 211 -9.30 0.61 5.74
CA PHE A 211 -10.14 0.93 4.58
C PHE A 211 -11.16 -0.15 4.20
N VAL A 212 -11.06 -1.35 4.78
CA VAL A 212 -11.93 -2.49 4.45
C VAL A 212 -12.84 -2.87 5.62
N GLY A 213 -12.49 -2.54 6.86
CA GLY A 213 -13.30 -2.83 8.05
C GLY A 213 -14.60 -2.02 8.16
N GLY A 214 -14.77 -0.98 7.35
CA GLY A 214 -15.94 -0.10 7.34
C GLY A 214 -17.01 -0.37 6.27
N MET A 215 -16.94 -1.48 5.52
CA MET A 215 -17.92 -1.85 4.48
C MET A 215 -18.82 -3.02 4.86
#